data_AF-A0A2V7HC77-F1
#
_entry.id   AF-A0A2V7HC77-F1
#
_cell.length_a   1.000
_cell.length_b   1.000
_cell.length_c   1.000
_cell.angle_alpha   90.00
_cell.angle_beta   90.00
_cell.angle_gamma   90.00
#
_symmetry.space_group_name_H-M   'P 1'
#
loop_
_entity.id
_entity.type
_entity.pdbx_description
1 polymer ?
#
loop_
_entity_poly.entity_id
_entity_poly.type
_entity_poly.pdbx_seq_one_letter_code
_entity_poly.pdbx_strand_id
1 'polypeptide(L)'
;MRGVLGAFRELDAAVSAIEALKHKNVGLIRVYTPTPRHELEEALAAPPSPVRRYTLIGGLLGVTFGYWIAIWTSDYWPLVVGGKPIASWVPYTIFGFEVMVLIGGLSTVAGLLISARVPRLTMQVGYDPRFSHGDYGIWVECPPEQARTAEDVLRQHGAVEVRRER
;
A
#
# COMPACT_ATOMS: atom_id res chain seq x y z
N MET A 1 -2.83 4.06 -21.62
CA MET A 1 -2.90 5.25 -20.74
C MET A 1 -1.84 6.20 -21.25
N ARG A 2 -2.20 7.45 -21.53
CA ARG A 2 -1.26 8.44 -22.08
C ARG A 2 -0.63 9.22 -20.95
N GLY A 3 0.68 9.41 -21.00
CA GLY A 3 1.38 10.14 -19.96
C GLY A 3 2.79 10.50 -20.32
N VAL A 4 3.42 11.22 -19.40
CA VAL A 4 4.79 11.69 -19.50
C VAL A 4 5.59 11.08 -18.36
N LEU A 5 6.70 10.45 -18.70
CA LEU A 5 7.67 9.90 -17.77
C LEU A 5 8.87 10.86 -17.68
N GLY A 6 9.23 11.28 -16.47
CA GLY A 6 10.47 11.98 -16.16
C GLY A 6 11.39 11.12 -15.29
N ALA A 7 12.66 10.98 -15.67
CA ALA A 7 13.67 10.30 -14.86
C ALA A 7 14.60 11.31 -14.18
N PHE A 8 14.87 11.10 -12.89
CA PHE A 8 15.68 11.98 -12.04
C PHE A 8 16.76 11.17 -11.34
N ARG A 9 17.95 11.74 -11.16
CA ARG A 9 19.03 11.14 -10.36
C ARG A 9 19.01 11.59 -8.91
N GLU A 10 18.63 12.84 -8.68
CA GLU A 10 18.62 13.46 -7.36
C GLU A 10 17.22 13.49 -6.78
N LEU A 11 17.13 13.23 -5.48
CA LEU A 11 15.86 13.18 -4.74
C LEU A 11 15.21 14.56 -4.66
N ASP A 12 15.99 15.60 -4.35
CA ASP A 12 15.50 16.98 -4.23
C ASP A 12 14.86 17.49 -5.52
N ALA A 13 15.46 17.14 -6.67
CA ALA A 13 14.94 17.48 -7.98
C ALA A 13 13.59 16.80 -8.25
N ALA A 14 13.46 15.52 -7.87
CA ALA A 14 12.22 14.77 -7.99
C ALA A 14 11.12 15.35 -7.08
N VAL A 15 11.44 15.68 -5.83
CA VAL A 15 10.51 16.30 -4.87
C VAL A 15 9.98 17.64 -5.39
N SER A 16 10.90 18.52 -5.81
CA SER A 16 10.52 19.84 -6.36
C SER A 16 9.66 19.72 -7.62
N ALA A 17 9.94 18.74 -8.48
CA ALA A 17 9.12 18.46 -9.65
C ALA A 17 7.70 18.00 -9.27
N ILE A 18 7.55 17.14 -8.25
CA ILE A 18 6.23 16.67 -7.77
C ILE A 18 5.41 17.83 -7.25
N GLU A 19 6.00 18.70 -6.43
CA GLU A 19 5.32 19.88 -5.88
C GLU A 19 4.87 20.82 -7.00
N ALA A 20 5.72 21.08 -7.99
CA ALA A 20 5.38 21.92 -9.14
C ALA A 20 4.25 21.34 -10.00
N LEU A 21 4.27 20.02 -10.23
CA LEU A 21 3.20 19.32 -10.96
C LEU A 21 1.86 19.36 -10.22
N LYS A 22 1.90 19.23 -8.89
CA LYS A 22 0.73 19.33 -8.02
C LYS A 22 0.15 20.74 -7.99
N HIS A 23 1.01 21.77 -7.91
CA HIS A 23 0.59 23.18 -7.99
C HIS A 23 -0.10 23.50 -9.32
N LYS A 24 0.34 22.91 -10.42
CA LYS A 24 -0.28 23.07 -11.74
C LYS A 24 -1.47 22.13 -11.99
N ASN A 25 -1.80 21.26 -11.02
CA ASN A 25 -2.90 20.30 -11.06
C ASN A 25 -2.88 19.42 -12.33
N VAL A 26 -1.69 18.95 -12.70
CA VAL A 26 -1.47 18.21 -13.95
C VAL A 26 -1.68 16.72 -13.73
N GLY A 27 -2.93 16.27 -13.88
CA GLY A 27 -3.28 14.86 -13.92
C GLY A 27 -2.92 14.02 -12.68
N LEU A 28 -2.89 12.70 -12.85
CA LEU A 28 -2.54 11.76 -11.79
C LEU A 28 -1.04 11.47 -11.80
N ILE A 29 -0.38 11.73 -10.68
CA ILE A 29 1.07 11.54 -10.52
C ILE A 29 1.33 10.19 -9.86
N ARG A 30 2.29 9.44 -10.40
CA ARG A 30 2.85 8.22 -9.81
C ARG A 30 4.35 8.34 -9.75
N VAL A 31 4.94 7.93 -8.63
CA VAL A 31 6.38 7.99 -8.41
C VAL A 31 6.92 6.57 -8.28
N TYR A 32 7.99 6.29 -9.00
CA TYR A 32 8.79 5.07 -8.93
C TYR A 32 10.07 5.41 -8.17
N THR A 33 10.30 4.72 -7.06
CA THR A 33 11.49 4.91 -6.22
C THR A 33 12.06 3.55 -5.83
N PRO A 34 13.40 3.38 -5.81
CA PRO A 34 14.03 2.13 -5.40
C PRO A 34 13.89 1.91 -3.88
N THR A 35 13.69 2.99 -3.11
CA THR A 35 13.61 2.95 -1.64
C THR A 35 12.48 3.81 -1.11
N PRO A 36 11.84 3.45 0.02
CA PRO A 36 10.86 4.31 0.66
C PRO A 36 11.53 5.58 1.19
N ARG A 37 10.98 6.75 0.83
CA ARG A 37 11.50 8.07 1.23
C ARG A 37 10.35 8.94 1.70
N HIS A 38 10.45 9.44 2.93
CA HIS A 38 9.42 10.28 3.55
C HIS A 38 9.18 11.57 2.75
N GLU A 39 10.23 12.16 2.19
CA GLU A 39 10.15 13.39 1.37
C GLU A 39 9.22 13.23 0.16
N LEU A 40 9.24 12.07 -0.50
CA LEU A 40 8.35 11.77 -1.63
C LEU A 40 6.90 11.53 -1.17
N GLU A 41 6.72 10.89 -0.01
CA GLU A 41 5.40 10.66 0.57
C GLU A 41 4.72 11.97 0.97
N GLU A 42 5.48 12.89 1.57
CA GLU A 42 5.02 14.23 1.96
C GLU A 42 4.66 15.07 0.73
N ALA A 43 5.52 15.07 -0.30
CA ALA A 43 5.27 15.80 -1.55
C ALA A 43 3.99 15.29 -2.26
N LEU A 44 3.83 13.96 -2.33
CA LEU A 44 2.65 13.33 -2.92
C LEU A 44 1.39 13.58 -2.08
N ALA A 45 1.55 13.73 -0.76
CA ALA A 45 0.47 13.84 0.23
C ALA A 45 -0.61 12.74 0.05
N ALA A 46 -0.15 11.50 -0.10
CA ALA A 46 -1.04 10.37 -0.35
C ALA A 46 -2.00 10.14 0.84
N PRO A 47 -3.27 9.77 0.59
CA PRO A 47 -4.21 9.45 1.66
C PRO A 47 -3.77 8.19 2.41
N PRO A 48 -4.20 8.03 3.68
CA PRO A 48 -3.86 6.86 4.48
C PRO A 48 -4.36 5.57 3.82
N SER A 49 -3.51 4.54 3.85
CA SER A 49 -3.77 3.26 3.21
C SER A 49 -5.01 2.54 3.78
N PRO A 50 -5.91 2.00 2.93
CA PRO A 50 -7.09 1.26 3.36
C PRO A 50 -6.75 -0.10 4.00
N VAL A 51 -5.51 -0.60 3.85
CA VAL A 51 -5.06 -1.90 4.38
C VAL A 51 -5.34 -2.04 5.88
N ARG A 52 -5.24 -0.95 6.65
CA ARG A 52 -5.51 -0.94 8.10
C ARG A 52 -6.93 -1.39 8.44
N ARG A 53 -7.91 -1.11 7.58
CA ARG A 53 -9.31 -1.51 7.79
C ARG A 53 -9.49 -3.02 7.64
N TYR A 54 -8.77 -3.64 6.69
CA TYR A 54 -8.78 -5.09 6.52
C TYR A 54 -8.18 -5.80 7.74
N THR A 55 -7.07 -5.28 8.27
CA THR A 55 -6.46 -5.81 9.51
C THR A 55 -7.43 -5.74 10.69
N LEU A 56 -8.12 -4.61 10.87
CA LEU A 56 -9.07 -4.41 11.97
C LEU A 56 -10.25 -5.39 11.88
N ILE A 57 -10.88 -5.50 10.71
CA ILE A 57 -12.00 -6.41 10.49
C ILE A 57 -11.55 -7.86 10.68
N GLY A 58 -10.41 -8.24 10.11
CA GLY A 58 -9.83 -9.56 10.26
C GLY A 58 -9.52 -9.93 11.71
N GLY A 59 -8.91 -9.01 12.46
CA GLY A 59 -8.63 -9.20 13.89
C GLY A 59 -9.91 -9.38 14.71
N LEU A 60 -10.92 -8.54 14.50
CA LEU A 60 -12.21 -8.64 15.20
C LEU A 60 -12.94 -9.96 14.89
N LEU A 61 -12.92 -10.40 13.64
CA LEU A 61 -13.46 -11.70 13.25
C LEU A 61 -12.64 -12.85 13.86
N GLY A 62 -11.32 -12.74 13.87
CA GLY A 62 -10.42 -13.73 14.44
C GLY A 62 -10.61 -13.93 15.94
N VAL A 63 -10.68 -12.84 16.73
CA VAL A 63 -10.92 -12.94 18.18
C VAL A 63 -12.31 -13.51 18.47
N THR A 64 -13.33 -13.05 17.74
CA THR A 64 -14.72 -13.53 17.91
C THR A 64 -14.80 -15.03 17.59
N PHE A 65 -14.18 -15.45 16.49
CA PHE A 65 -14.13 -16.86 16.09
C PHE A 65 -13.31 -17.71 17.08
N GLY A 66 -12.18 -17.20 17.57
CA GLY A 66 -11.32 -17.89 18.53
C GLY A 66 -12.03 -18.17 19.87
N TYR A 67 -12.77 -17.19 20.40
CA TYR A 67 -13.60 -17.43 21.60
C TYR A 67 -14.78 -18.36 21.29
N TRP A 68 -15.44 -18.16 20.15
CA TRP A 68 -16.59 -18.97 19.76
C TRP A 68 -16.24 -20.46 19.65
N ILE A 69 -15.14 -20.81 18.97
CA ILE A 69 -14.73 -22.21 18.80
C ILE A 69 -14.26 -22.85 20.12
N ALA A 70 -13.59 -22.09 20.99
CA ALA A 70 -13.15 -22.56 22.30
C ALA A 70 -14.34 -22.87 23.22
N ILE A 71 -15.32 -21.96 23.28
CA ILE A 71 -16.55 -22.14 24.05
C ILE A 71 -17.37 -23.29 23.48
N TRP A 72 -17.56 -23.31 22.15
CA TRP A 72 -18.36 -24.34 21.48
C TRP A 72 -17.77 -25.74 21.69
N THR A 73 -16.45 -25.90 21.59
CA THR A 73 -15.78 -27.19 21.79
C THR A 73 -15.91 -27.66 23.23
N SER A 74 -15.79 -26.74 24.19
CA SER A 74 -15.90 -27.05 25.61
C SER A 74 -17.33 -27.41 26.01
N ASP A 75 -18.34 -26.75 25.42
CA ASP A 75 -19.75 -27.07 25.63
C ASP A 75 -20.16 -28.40 24.98
N TYR A 76 -19.65 -28.67 23.77
CA TYR A 76 -19.90 -29.91 23.05
C TYR A 76 -19.32 -31.14 23.75
N TRP A 77 -18.13 -31.01 24.35
CA TRP A 77 -17.49 -32.10 25.09
C TRP A 77 -16.95 -31.60 26.45
N PRO A 78 -17.80 -31.56 27.48
CA PRO A 78 -17.48 -30.94 28.75
C PRO A 78 -16.52 -31.80 29.58
N LEU A 79 -15.22 -31.51 29.45
CA LEU A 79 -14.17 -32.10 30.26
C LEU A 79 -13.77 -31.15 31.39
N VAL A 80 -13.95 -31.61 32.63
CA VAL A 80 -13.46 -30.90 33.81
C VAL A 80 -11.97 -31.20 33.99
N VAL A 81 -11.11 -30.31 33.51
CA VAL A 81 -9.65 -30.43 33.64
C VAL A 81 -9.15 -29.53 34.76
N GLY A 82 -8.58 -30.13 35.81
CA GLY A 82 -7.99 -29.40 36.94
C GLY A 82 -9.01 -28.58 37.76
N GLY A 83 -10.27 -29.02 37.81
CA GLY A 83 -11.35 -28.36 38.58
C GLY A 83 -11.85 -27.03 38.00
N LYS A 84 -11.42 -26.67 36.79
CA LYS A 84 -11.78 -25.40 36.14
C LYS A 84 -13.17 -25.49 35.50
N PRO A 85 -13.92 -24.37 35.43
CA PRO A 85 -15.19 -24.33 34.74
C PRO A 85 -15.00 -24.55 33.24
N ILE A 86 -16.01 -25.16 32.62
CA ILE A 86 -16.12 -25.49 31.19
C ILE A 86 -16.10 -24.23 30.30
N ALA A 87 -16.10 -23.02 30.88
CA ALA A 87 -15.82 -21.76 30.18
C ALA A 87 -14.80 -20.92 30.95
N SER A 88 -13.55 -21.35 30.96
CA SER A 88 -12.47 -20.60 31.62
C SER A 88 -11.96 -19.47 30.73
N TRP A 89 -12.22 -18.22 31.12
CA TRP A 89 -11.88 -17.04 30.31
C TRP A 89 -10.38 -16.88 30.05
N VAL A 90 -9.52 -17.02 31.08
CA VAL A 90 -8.06 -16.83 30.97
C VAL A 90 -7.40 -17.71 29.89
N PRO A 91 -7.56 -19.05 29.88
CA PRO A 91 -6.94 -19.87 28.85
C PRO A 91 -7.52 -19.59 27.45
N TYR A 92 -8.80 -19.23 27.34
CA TYR A 92 -9.42 -18.90 26.06
C TYR A 92 -8.94 -17.57 25.51
N THR A 93 -8.56 -16.62 26.36
CA THR A 93 -7.94 -15.37 25.93
C THR A 93 -6.63 -15.60 25.19
N ILE A 94 -5.80 -16.53 25.67
CA ILE A 94 -4.53 -16.87 25.01
C ILE A 94 -4.80 -17.43 23.62
N PHE A 95 -5.71 -18.40 23.52
CA PHE A 95 -6.09 -18.97 22.24
C PHE A 95 -6.75 -17.95 21.29
N GLY A 96 -7.70 -17.15 21.79
CA GLY A 96 -8.37 -16.11 21.03
C GLY A 96 -7.42 -15.02 20.53
N PHE A 97 -6.38 -14.69 21.32
CA PHE A 97 -5.31 -13.77 20.91
C PHE A 97 -4.51 -14.34 19.73
N GLU A 98 -4.09 -15.61 19.78
CA GLU A 98 -3.34 -16.22 18.67
C GLU A 98 -4.18 -16.27 17.39
N VAL A 99 -5.45 -16.64 17.48
CA VAL A 99 -6.37 -16.66 16.32
C VAL A 99 -6.60 -15.23 15.79
N MET A 100 -6.73 -14.24 16.67
CA MET A 100 -6.83 -12.82 16.28
C MET A 100 -5.59 -12.37 15.48
N VAL A 101 -4.39 -12.69 15.96
CA VAL A 101 -3.13 -12.32 15.28
C VAL A 101 -3.01 -13.05 13.94
N LEU A 102 -3.35 -14.33 13.88
CA LEU A 102 -3.32 -15.13 12.66
C LEU A 102 -4.27 -14.57 11.58
N ILE A 103 -5.56 -14.41 11.92
CA ILE A 103 -6.57 -13.94 10.95
C ILE A 103 -6.34 -12.47 10.61
N GLY A 104 -5.94 -11.64 11.58
CA GLY A 104 -5.56 -10.25 11.35
C GLY A 104 -4.36 -10.12 10.40
N GLY A 105 -3.32 -10.94 10.59
CA GLY A 105 -2.15 -11.00 9.72
C GLY A 105 -2.50 -11.42 8.29
N LEU A 106 -3.26 -12.52 8.14
CA LEU A 106 -3.73 -12.98 6.83
C LEU A 106 -4.61 -11.95 6.12
N SER A 107 -5.50 -11.29 6.87
CA SER A 107 -6.35 -10.21 6.33
C SER A 107 -5.54 -9.00 5.90
N THR A 108 -4.44 -8.69 6.60
CA THR A 108 -3.51 -7.61 6.22
C THR A 108 -2.84 -7.93 4.89
N VAL A 109 -2.33 -9.15 4.73
CA VAL A 109 -1.70 -9.61 3.48
C VAL A 109 -2.72 -9.59 2.34
N ALA A 110 -3.93 -10.12 2.56
CA ALA A 110 -5.00 -10.08 1.57
C ALA A 110 -5.37 -8.63 1.20
N GLY A 111 -5.52 -7.75 2.18
CA GLY A 111 -5.80 -6.32 1.97
C GLY A 111 -4.70 -5.61 1.19
N LEU A 112 -3.44 -5.93 1.45
CA LEU A 112 -2.29 -5.43 0.70
C LEU A 112 -2.34 -5.90 -0.76
N LEU A 113 -2.56 -7.20 -1.01
CA LEU A 113 -2.62 -7.76 -2.36
C LEU A 113 -3.77 -7.14 -3.17
N ILE A 114 -4.94 -6.98 -2.56
CA ILE A 114 -6.11 -6.34 -3.19
C ILE A 114 -5.82 -4.86 -3.49
N SER A 115 -5.27 -4.12 -2.52
CA SER A 115 -4.99 -2.69 -2.68
C SER A 115 -3.88 -2.43 -3.70
N ALA A 116 -2.83 -3.25 -3.69
CA ALA A 116 -1.74 -3.21 -4.65
C ALA A 116 -2.15 -3.78 -6.02
N ARG A 117 -3.30 -4.46 -6.11
CA ARG A 117 -3.83 -5.18 -7.29
C ARG A 117 -2.89 -6.28 -7.79
N VAL A 118 -2.29 -7.04 -6.89
CA VAL A 118 -1.38 -8.15 -7.18
C VAL A 118 -2.20 -9.46 -7.29
N PRO A 119 -1.92 -10.36 -8.26
CA PRO A 119 -0.88 -10.29 -9.28
C PRO A 119 -1.28 -9.38 -10.45
N ARG A 120 -0.42 -8.39 -10.77
CA ARG A 120 -0.58 -7.59 -11.98
C ARG A 120 -0.06 -8.39 -13.15
N LEU A 121 -0.95 -8.88 -14.01
CA LEU A 121 -0.62 -9.62 -15.23
C LEU A 121 -0.07 -8.73 -16.35
N THR A 122 -0.07 -7.41 -16.17
CA THR A 122 0.38 -6.42 -17.17
C THR A 122 1.47 -5.54 -16.58
N MET A 123 2.53 -5.30 -17.39
CA MET A 123 3.65 -4.42 -17.07
C MET A 123 3.15 -3.02 -16.65
N GLN A 124 3.79 -2.43 -15.65
CA GLN A 124 3.46 -1.07 -15.20
C GLN A 124 3.74 -0.08 -16.35
N VAL A 125 2.74 0.73 -16.71
CA VAL A 125 2.89 1.80 -17.71
C VAL A 125 3.93 2.81 -17.20
N GLY A 126 4.91 3.15 -18.04
CA GLY A 126 5.99 4.07 -17.68
C GLY A 126 7.03 3.51 -16.69
N TYR A 127 7.12 2.21 -16.47
CA TYR A 127 8.19 1.62 -15.64
C TYR A 127 9.44 1.31 -16.48
N ASP A 128 10.58 1.81 -16.03
CA ASP A 128 11.91 1.49 -16.54
C ASP A 128 12.70 0.76 -15.42
N PRO A 129 13.41 -0.35 -15.70
CA PRO A 129 14.24 -1.06 -14.74
C PRO A 129 15.23 -0.17 -13.96
N ARG A 130 15.65 0.96 -14.54
CA ARG A 130 16.53 1.95 -13.88
C ARG A 130 15.96 2.46 -12.56
N PHE A 131 14.64 2.55 -12.43
CA PHE A 131 14.00 3.06 -11.22
C PHE A 131 14.12 2.11 -10.03
N SER A 132 14.43 0.84 -10.27
CA SER A 132 14.73 -0.12 -9.21
C SER A 132 16.22 -0.16 -8.86
N HIS A 133 17.09 0.39 -9.71
CA HIS A 133 18.54 0.39 -9.50
C HIS A 133 19.05 1.63 -8.76
N GLY A 134 18.41 2.79 -8.92
CA GLY A 134 18.87 4.02 -8.25
C GLY A 134 18.20 5.31 -8.70
N ASP A 135 17.65 5.36 -9.92
CA ASP A 135 17.00 6.57 -10.43
C ASP A 135 15.58 6.71 -9.87
N TYR A 136 15.07 7.93 -9.80
CA TYR A 136 13.69 8.23 -9.44
C TYR A 136 12.87 8.49 -10.71
N GLY A 137 11.74 7.80 -10.85
CA GLY A 137 10.83 7.96 -11.98
C GLY A 137 9.56 8.69 -11.56
N ILE A 138 9.14 9.69 -12.32
CA ILE A 138 7.84 10.36 -12.14
C ILE A 138 7.01 10.14 -13.39
N TRP A 139 5.91 9.41 -13.24
CA TRP A 139 4.91 9.21 -14.27
C TRP A 139 3.71 10.12 -14.03
N VAL A 140 3.39 10.95 -15.02
CA VAL A 140 2.22 11.84 -15.01
C VAL A 140 1.22 11.35 -16.03
N GLU A 141 0.09 10.82 -15.56
CA GLU A 141 -1.04 10.43 -16.39
C GLU A 141 -1.91 11.67 -16.65
N CYS A 142 -1.82 12.21 -17.88
CA CYS A 142 -2.49 13.45 -18.25
C CYS A 142 -3.11 13.40 -19.66
N PRO A 143 -4.16 14.20 -19.92
CA PRO A 143 -4.69 14.40 -21.27
C PRO A 143 -3.63 15.00 -22.22
N PRO A 144 -3.76 14.80 -23.55
CA PRO A 144 -2.78 15.29 -24.52
C PRO A 144 -2.58 16.82 -24.50
N GLU A 145 -3.60 17.57 -24.05
CA GLU A 145 -3.55 19.03 -23.92
C GLU A 145 -2.55 19.48 -22.84
N GLN A 146 -2.45 18.73 -21.73
CA GLN A 146 -1.59 19.06 -20.60
C GLN A 146 -0.20 18.40 -20.69
N ALA A 147 0.00 17.49 -21.66
CA ALA A 147 1.25 16.75 -21.80
C ALA A 147 2.47 17.65 -22.09
N ARG A 148 2.28 18.78 -22.80
CA ARG A 148 3.36 19.78 -22.99
C ARG A 148 3.73 20.45 -21.68
N THR A 149 2.74 20.93 -20.93
CA THR A 149 2.96 21.52 -19.61
C THR A 149 3.66 20.57 -18.65
N ALA A 150 3.28 19.28 -18.64
CA ALA A 150 3.93 18.26 -17.81
C ALA A 150 5.41 18.08 -18.19
N GLU A 151 5.70 17.97 -19.49
CA GLU A 151 7.06 17.82 -20.00
C GLU A 151 7.94 19.03 -19.68
N ASP A 152 7.43 20.24 -19.88
CA ASP A 152 8.17 21.48 -19.59
C ASP A 152 8.51 21.58 -18.11
N VAL A 153 7.56 21.23 -17.22
CA VAL A 153 7.79 21.22 -15.77
C VAL A 153 8.85 20.20 -15.39
N LEU A 154 8.77 18.97 -15.90
CA LEU A 154 9.74 17.92 -15.62
C LEU A 154 11.15 18.34 -16.05
N ARG A 155 11.30 18.91 -17.25
CA ARG A 155 12.60 19.40 -17.75
C ARG A 155 13.15 20.56 -16.92
N GLN A 156 12.29 21.51 -16.56
CA GLN A 156 12.69 22.69 -15.78
C GLN A 156 13.24 22.31 -14.39
N HIS A 157 12.74 21.23 -13.80
CA HIS A 157 13.13 20.76 -12.47
C HIS A 157 14.23 19.69 -12.50
N GLY A 158 14.93 19.53 -13.63
CA GLY A 158 16.13 18.68 -13.68
C GLY A 158 15.90 17.22 -14.08
N ALA A 159 14.81 16.91 -14.81
CA ALA A 159 14.65 15.59 -15.40
C ALA A 159 15.79 15.31 -16.40
N VAL A 160 16.52 14.21 -16.17
CA VAL A 160 17.60 13.72 -17.04
C VAL A 160 17.03 13.24 -18.37
N GLU A 161 15.86 12.63 -18.32
CA GLU A 161 15.17 12.09 -19.49
C GLU A 161 13.67 12.32 -19.34
N VAL A 162 13.02 12.76 -20.42
CA VAL A 162 11.55 12.91 -20.47
C VAL A 162 11.02 12.17 -21.70
N ARG A 163 10.15 11.18 -21.48
CA ARG A 163 9.52 10.37 -22.53
C ARG A 163 8.01 10.52 -22.48
N ARG A 164 7.37 10.57 -23.66
CA ARG A 164 5.92 10.46 -23.79
C ARG A 164 5.54 9.05 -24.18
N GLU A 165 4.67 8.42 -23.41
CA GLU A 165 4.08 7.13 -23.76
C GLU A 165 2.60 7.31 -24.12
N ARG A 166 2.16 6.60 -25.17
CA ARG A 166 0.89 6.84 -25.90
C ARG A 166 -0.20 5.83 -25.61
#